data_AF-A0A4U0YTD1-F1
#
_entry.id   AF-A0A4U0YTD1-F1
#
_cell.length_a   1.000
_cell.length_b   1.000
_cell.length_c   1.000
_cell.angle_alpha   90.00
_cell.angle_beta   90.00
_cell.angle_gamma   90.00
#
_symmetry.space_group_name_H-M   'P 1'
#
loop_
_entity.id
_entity.type
_entity.pdbx_description
1 polymer ?
#
loop_
_entity_poly.entity_id
_entity_poly.type
_entity_poly.pdbx_seq_one_letter_code
_entity_poly.pdbx_strand_id
1 'polypeptide(L)' 'ARLAEPVPANGPRAHYMRAKLTETDGLPQIAAFPRQDSALLRELSEADALLLRPPGDPARESGEMVRYIPL' A
#
# COMPACT_ATOMS: atom_id res chain seq x y z
N ALA A 1 -0.55 -8.38 -4.67
CA ALA A 1 0.11 -7.46 -5.61
C ALA A 1 1.60 -7.41 -5.29
N ARG A 2 2.42 -6.97 -6.24
CA ARG A 2 3.85 -6.73 -6.04
C ARG A 2 4.08 -5.27 -5.65
N LEU A 3 4.84 -5.00 -4.59
CA LEU A 3 5.17 -3.61 -4.23
C LEU A 3 5.92 -2.94 -5.38
N ALA A 4 5.43 -1.79 -5.82
CA ALA A 4 6.12 -0.96 -6.81
C ALA A 4 7.25 -0.15 -6.14
N GLU A 5 7.01 0.30 -4.91
CA GLU A 5 7.93 1.12 -4.12
C GLU A 5 8.12 0.52 -2.72
N PRO A 6 9.29 0.71 -2.09
CA PRO A 6 9.52 0.22 -0.73
C PRO A 6 8.62 0.92 0.27
N VAL A 7 8.31 0.23 1.37
CA VAL A 7 7.57 0.79 2.51
C VAL A 7 8.35 0.62 3.81
N PRO A 8 8.34 1.64 4.68
CA PRO A 8 9.05 1.56 5.96
C PRO A 8 8.39 0.54 6.90
N ALA A 9 9.12 0.13 7.94
CA ALA A 9 8.60 -0.72 8.99
C ALA A 9 7.32 -0.13 9.60
N ASN A 10 6.34 -0.99 9.85
CA ASN A 10 5.08 -0.56 10.42
C ASN A 10 5.17 -0.45 11.94
N GLY A 11 4.42 0.50 12.49
CA GLY A 11 4.34 0.74 13.93
C GLY A 11 3.55 -0.35 14.68
N PRO A 12 3.19 -0.08 15.95
CA PRO A 12 2.53 -1.06 16.81
C PRO A 12 1.05 -1.32 16.46
N ARG A 13 0.50 -0.60 15.47
CA ARG A 13 -0.89 -0.74 15.04
C ARG A 13 -0.93 -1.24 13.61
N ALA A 14 -1.96 -2.03 13.30
CA ALA A 14 -2.25 -2.36 11.91
C ALA A 14 -2.49 -1.07 11.12
N HIS A 15 -1.89 -0.99 9.94
CA HIS A 15 -2.05 0.14 9.05
C HIS A 15 -2.61 -0.35 7.72
N TYR A 16 -3.70 0.29 7.29
CA TYR A 16 -4.32 0.07 6.00
C TYR A 16 -3.93 1.25 5.12
N MET A 17 -2.79 1.12 4.45
CA MET A 17 -2.23 2.21 3.66
C MET A 17 -3.00 2.32 2.36
N ARG A 18 -3.52 3.51 2.05
CA ARG A 18 -4.12 3.76 0.74
C ARG A 18 -3.06 3.58 -0.34
N ALA A 19 -3.44 2.92 -1.41
CA ALA A 19 -2.54 2.54 -2.46
C ALA A 19 -3.23 2.58 -3.84
N LYS A 20 -2.41 2.78 -4.86
CA LYS A 20 -2.81 2.69 -6.26
C LYS A 20 -2.44 1.32 -6.81
N LEU A 21 -3.34 0.75 -7.61
CA LEU A 21 -3.05 -0.47 -8.36
C LEU A 21 -2.71 -0.11 -9.80
N THR A 22 -1.64 -0.73 -10.30
CA THR A 22 -1.29 -0.66 -11.73
C THR A 22 -1.37 -2.07 -12.29
N GLU A 23 -2.27 -2.27 -13.24
CA GLU A 23 -2.32 -3.53 -13.98
C GLU A 23 -1.04 -3.70 -14.81
N THR A 24 -0.54 -4.92 -14.85
CA THR A 24 0.63 -5.32 -15.61
C THR A 24 0.38 -6.68 -16.23
N ASP A 25 1.19 -7.10 -17.19
CA ASP A 25 1.19 -8.47 -17.73
C ASP A 25 1.65 -9.47 -16.65
N GLY A 26 0.74 -9.83 -15.74
CA GLY A 26 0.99 -10.70 -14.59
C GLY A 26 0.32 -10.20 -13.31
N LEU A 27 1.03 -10.28 -12.19
CA LEU A 27 0.53 -9.80 -10.90
C LEU A 27 0.51 -8.27 -10.87
N PRO A 28 -0.60 -7.64 -10.46
CA PRO A 28 -0.68 -6.19 -10.42
C PRO A 28 0.37 -5.62 -9.47
N GLN A 29 0.87 -4.44 -9.82
CA GLN A 29 1.73 -3.66 -8.96
C GLN A 29 0.90 -2.79 -8.02
N ILE A 30 1.41 -2.56 -6.82
CA ILE A 30 0.77 -1.72 -5.80
C ILE A 30 1.76 -0.71 -5.25
N ALA A 31 1.38 0.56 -5.24
CA ALA A 31 2.16 1.65 -4.68
C ALA A 31 1.35 2.33 -3.56
N ALA A 32 1.86 2.33 -2.33
CA ALA A 32 1.23 3.08 -1.25
C ALA A 32 1.45 4.58 -1.46
N PHE A 33 0.44 5.41 -1.19
CA PHE A 33 0.63 6.85 -1.27
C PHE A 33 1.65 7.32 -0.23
N PRO A 34 2.54 8.29 -0.56
CA PRO A 34 3.58 8.76 0.35
C PRO A 34 2.99 9.48 1.57
N ARG A 35 1.82 10.12 1.41
CA ARG A 35 1.05 10.70 2.50
C ARG A 35 -0.13 9.80 2.81
N GLN A 36 -0.31 9.56 4.10
CA GLN A 36 -1.38 8.72 4.66
C GLN A 36 -2.26 9.53 5.61
N ASP A 37 -2.33 10.85 5.42
CA ASP A 37 -3.22 11.73 6.20
C ASP A 37 -4.67 11.57 5.73
N SER A 38 -5.58 11.29 6.65
CA SER A 38 -7.00 11.09 6.36
C SER A 38 -7.72 12.37 5.95
N ALA A 39 -7.16 13.56 6.23
CA ALA A 39 -7.75 14.85 5.86
C ALA A 39 -7.56 15.20 4.37
N LEU A 40 -6.69 14.48 3.66
CA LEU A 40 -6.42 14.71 2.24
C LEU A 40 -7.46 14.00 1.38
N LEU A 41 -8.59 14.66 1.13
CA LEU A 41 -9.71 14.17 0.32
C LEU A 41 -9.30 13.69 -1.09
N ARG A 42 -8.26 14.30 -1.68
CA ARG A 42 -7.76 13.93 -3.00
C ARG A 42 -7.12 12.53 -3.03
N GLU A 43 -6.41 12.15 -1.97
CA GLU A 43 -5.76 10.83 -1.85
C GLU A 43 -6.79 9.74 -1.52
N LEU A 44 -7.97 10.11 -0.99
CA LEU A 44 -9.10 9.19 -0.83
C LEU A 44 -9.78 8.87 -2.16
N SER A 45 -9.91 9.84 -3.07
CA SER A 45 -10.57 9.63 -4.37
C SER A 45 -9.71 8.87 -5.39
N GLU A 46 -8.39 8.85 -5.23
CA GLU A 46 -7.46 8.23 -6.19
C GLU A 46 -6.98 6.83 -5.78
N ALA A 47 -7.42 6.31 -4.62
CA ALA A 47 -7.00 5.00 -4.13
C ALA A 47 -7.86 3.87 -4.71
N ASP A 48 -7.20 2.86 -5.30
CA ASP A 48 -7.86 1.65 -5.82
C ASP A 48 -7.79 0.48 -4.82
N ALA A 49 -6.97 0.62 -3.77
CA ALA A 49 -6.74 -0.43 -2.80
C ALA A 49 -6.26 0.09 -1.44
N LEU A 50 -6.40 -0.75 -0.43
CA LEU A 50 -5.75 -0.65 0.87
C LEU A 50 -4.67 -1.72 0.99
N LEU A 51 -3.40 -1.32 1.09
CA LEU A 51 -2.27 -2.18 1.41
C LEU A 51 -2.29 -2.53 2.91
N LEU A 52 -2.24 -3.83 3.23
CA LEU A 52 -2.32 -4.31 4.61
C LEU A 52 -0.92 -4.40 5.22
N ARG A 53 -0.70 -3.65 6.30
CA ARG A 53 0.51 -3.71 7.11
C ARG A 53 0.16 -4.11 8.54
N PRO A 54 0.42 -5.37 8.96
CA PRO A 54 0.23 -5.80 10.34
C PRO A 54 1.09 -5.00 11.35
N PRO A 55 0.75 -5.02 12.65
CA PRO A 55 1.62 -4.47 13.70
C PRO A 55 3.04 -5.03 13.60
N GLY A 56 4.04 -4.15 13.61
CA GLY A 56 5.45 -4.55 13.56
C GLY A 56 5.92 -5.21 12.25
N ASP A 57 5.13 -5.14 11.17
CA ASP A 57 5.55 -5.64 9.85
C ASP A 57 6.85 -4.92 9.44
N PRO A 58 7.96 -5.64 9.14
CA PRO A 58 9.24 -5.01 8.84
C PRO A 58 9.16 -4.16 7.57
N ALA A 59 10.20 -3.34 7.35
CA ALA A 59 10.35 -2.65 6.07
C ALA A 59 10.31 -3.68 4.93
N ARG A 60 9.67 -3.30 3.83
CA ARG A 60 9.56 -4.16 2.64
C ARG A 60 10.09 -3.43 1.43
N GLU A 61 10.77 -4.17 0.59
CA GLU A 61 11.39 -3.66 -0.62
C GLU A 61 10.42 -3.71 -1.81
N SER A 62 10.74 -2.92 -2.84
CA SER A 62 10.08 -3.05 -4.14
C SER A 62 10.26 -4.48 -4.67
N GLY A 63 9.22 -5.01 -5.30
CA GLY A 63 9.21 -6.39 -5.79
C GLY A 63 8.63 -7.41 -4.81
N GLU A 64 8.49 -7.06 -3.53
CA GLU A 64 7.92 -7.98 -2.55
C GLU A 64 6.41 -8.19 -2.73
N MET A 65 5.96 -9.40 -2.37
CA MET A 65 4.56 -9.78 -2.41
C MET A 65 3.83 -9.30 -1.16
N VAL A 66 2.73 -8.58 -1.37
CA VAL A 66 1.92 -8.01 -0.30
C VAL A 66 0.43 -8.30 -0.48
N ARG A 67 -0.27 -8.30 0.65
CA ARG A 67 -1.74 -8.41 0.72
C ARG A 67 -2.37 -7.03 0.67
N TYR A 68 -3.50 -6.95 -0.02
CA TYR A 68 -4.28 -5.73 -0.14
C TYR A 68 -5.78 -6.07 -0.16
N ILE A 69 -6.61 -5.06 0.12
CA ILE A 69 -8.06 -5.09 -0.10
C ILE A 69 -8.36 -4.13 -1.26
N PRO A 70 -9.00 -4.56 -2.36
CA PRO A 70 -9.45 -3.65 -3.41
C PRO A 70 -10.60 -2.75 -2.93
N LEU A 71 -10.71 -1.54 -3.48
CA LEU A 71 -11.79 -0.58 -3.21
C LEU A 71 -12.83 -0.54 -4.34
#